data_AF-A0A2R5FX65-F1
#
_entry.id   AF-A0A2R5FX65-F1
#
_cell.length_a   1.000
_cell.length_b   1.000
_cell.length_c   1.000
_cell.angle_alpha   90.00
_cell.angle_beta   90.00
_cell.angle_gamma   90.00
#
_symmetry.space_group_name_H-M   'P 1'
#
loop_
_entity.id
_entity.type
_entity.pdbx_description
1 polymer ?
#
loop_
_entity_poly.entity_id
_entity_poly.type
_entity_poly.pdbx_seq_one_letter_code
_entity_poly.pdbx_strand_id
1 'polypeptide(L)'
;MKLDLVRFFQACNPSKTLVVSKPEDRQYYIDFSKVRGAKIIEELGRTITRLSPEQPTCQLFTGHIGCGKSTELLRLKAELEQQEFHVVYFESSQSLDMADIDVTDILLAVAREVSQSLEAIKINLKPGYFQTLFTELAEFLQTPIELGGELSVGIAKITAKTKDSPKLRSQLRQYLEPRTNGILESINKELLKPAREKLKQQGKKGLVVIIDNLDRVDNSLKPSGHYQPEYLFVERGEQLNQLNCHVVYTIPLVLIFSNALGRLTNRFGADPKVLPMVPVQLQDGSQFSQGITLLQQMVMARAFPGVSWEQSQHLITEVFDSADSLERLCLVSGGHLRNLLMLLFRCLQQEDPPLSQECVNRVIKQRRNELTLAITPDEWELLREVTQEKSLRGHERYELLLRSMFVFEYRDEDGSWFDINPILAEAKEFRL
;
A
#
# COMPACT_ATOMS: atom_id res chain seq x y z
N MET A 1 -30.59 -17.92 -5.94
CA MET A 1 -29.59 -17.39 -6.91
C MET A 1 -28.46 -18.38 -6.95
N LYS A 2 -27.94 -18.77 -8.13
CA LYS A 2 -26.90 -19.80 -8.21
C LYS A 2 -25.51 -19.18 -8.06
N LEU A 3 -24.66 -19.79 -7.25
CA LEU A 3 -23.26 -19.39 -7.09
C LEU A 3 -22.46 -19.68 -8.38
N ASP A 4 -21.71 -18.69 -8.86
CA ASP A 4 -20.72 -18.86 -9.92
C ASP A 4 -19.35 -19.10 -9.27
N LEU A 5 -18.98 -20.38 -9.15
CA LEU A 5 -17.76 -20.79 -8.45
C LEU A 5 -16.48 -20.22 -9.08
N VAL A 6 -16.39 -20.21 -10.42
CA VAL A 6 -15.18 -19.73 -11.12
C VAL A 6 -15.01 -18.24 -10.88
N ARG A 7 -16.09 -17.47 -11.01
CA ARG A 7 -16.07 -16.02 -10.72
C ARG A 7 -15.76 -15.75 -9.26
N PHE A 8 -16.37 -16.49 -8.34
CA PHE A 8 -16.14 -16.35 -6.90
C PHE A 8 -14.66 -16.61 -6.55
N PHE A 9 -14.10 -17.72 -7.02
CA PHE A 9 -12.70 -18.07 -6.82
C PHE A 9 -11.75 -16.98 -7.34
N GLN A 10 -11.98 -16.47 -8.55
CA GLN A 10 -11.19 -15.37 -9.11
C GLN A 10 -11.34 -14.08 -8.31
N ALA A 11 -12.54 -13.78 -7.82
CA ALA A 11 -12.83 -12.60 -7.00
C ALA A 11 -12.20 -12.69 -5.59
N CYS A 12 -11.87 -13.89 -5.12
CA CYS A 12 -11.17 -14.15 -3.86
C CYS A 12 -9.64 -14.11 -3.95
N ASN A 13 -9.05 -13.89 -5.13
CA ASN A 13 -7.59 -13.84 -5.28
C ASN A 13 -6.98 -12.72 -4.40
N PRO A 14 -6.19 -13.05 -3.36
CA PRO A 14 -5.68 -12.07 -2.39
C PRO A 14 -4.62 -11.12 -2.96
N SER A 15 -4.07 -11.42 -4.14
CA SER A 15 -3.09 -10.59 -4.85
C SER A 15 -3.75 -9.57 -5.79
N LYS A 16 -5.06 -9.68 -6.03
CA LYS A 16 -5.77 -8.76 -6.94
C LYS A 16 -6.26 -7.53 -6.17
N THR A 17 -5.70 -6.37 -6.49
CA THR A 17 -6.22 -5.07 -6.05
C THR A 17 -7.52 -4.73 -6.79
N LEU A 18 -8.51 -4.15 -6.10
CA LEU A 18 -9.74 -3.67 -6.73
C LEU A 18 -9.52 -2.29 -7.35
N VAL A 19 -9.97 -2.10 -8.59
CA VAL A 19 -9.98 -0.80 -9.27
C VAL A 19 -11.41 -0.26 -9.28
N VAL A 20 -11.79 0.54 -8.28
CA VAL A 20 -13.19 1.00 -8.06
C VAL A 20 -13.81 1.77 -9.24
N SER A 21 -12.98 2.35 -10.11
CA SER A 21 -13.44 2.97 -11.36
C SER A 21 -13.98 1.96 -12.38
N LYS A 22 -13.56 0.70 -12.32
CA LYS A 22 -14.09 -0.40 -13.16
C LYS A 22 -15.40 -0.93 -12.56
N PRO A 23 -16.51 -0.95 -13.31
CA PRO A 23 -17.79 -1.46 -12.82
C PRO A 23 -17.69 -2.89 -12.26
N GLU A 24 -16.86 -3.74 -12.87
CA GLU A 24 -16.68 -5.14 -12.47
C GLU A 24 -16.00 -5.29 -11.11
N ASP A 25 -15.13 -4.35 -10.73
CA ASP A 25 -14.47 -4.37 -9.42
C ASP A 25 -15.29 -3.61 -8.36
N ARG A 26 -16.05 -2.59 -8.77
CA ARG A 26 -16.88 -1.76 -7.88
C ARG A 26 -17.90 -2.57 -7.08
N GLN A 27 -18.51 -3.58 -7.68
CA GLN A 27 -19.47 -4.48 -7.03
C GLN A 27 -18.86 -5.31 -5.88
N TYR A 28 -17.53 -5.40 -5.79
CA TYR A 28 -16.82 -6.12 -4.71
C TYR A 28 -16.31 -5.18 -3.61
N TYR A 29 -16.46 -3.87 -3.77
CA TYR A 29 -15.95 -2.88 -2.83
C TYR A 29 -16.91 -2.73 -1.63
N ILE A 30 -16.34 -2.77 -0.42
CA ILE A 30 -17.03 -2.48 0.84
C ILE A 30 -16.31 -1.32 1.50
N ASP A 31 -17.06 -0.29 1.91
CA ASP A 31 -16.52 0.86 2.64
C ASP A 31 -16.40 0.53 4.13
N PHE A 32 -15.15 0.37 4.59
CA PHE A 32 -14.82 0.10 5.99
C PHE A 32 -14.60 1.36 6.83
N SER A 33 -14.76 2.57 6.28
CA SER A 33 -14.45 3.83 6.99
C SER A 33 -15.18 3.97 8.33
N LYS A 34 -16.45 3.55 8.40
CA LYS A 34 -17.27 3.62 9.62
C LYS A 34 -16.73 2.79 10.78
N VAL A 35 -16.16 1.62 10.49
CA VAL A 35 -15.62 0.70 11.51
C VAL A 35 -14.14 0.92 11.79
N ARG A 36 -13.48 1.73 10.97
CA ARG A 36 -12.08 2.15 11.13
C ARG A 36 -11.93 3.48 11.88
N GLY A 37 -13.04 4.14 12.23
CA GLY A 37 -13.05 5.39 12.99
C GLY A 37 -12.63 6.63 12.20
N ALA A 38 -12.27 6.52 10.92
CA ALA A 38 -11.81 7.66 10.13
C ALA A 38 -12.09 7.53 8.63
N LYS A 39 -12.35 8.68 8.00
CA LYS A 39 -12.56 8.84 6.55
C LYS A 39 -11.28 9.32 5.87
N ILE A 40 -10.21 8.54 6.05
CA ILE A 40 -8.85 8.93 5.68
C ILE A 40 -8.69 9.32 4.20
N ILE A 41 -9.34 8.58 3.29
CA ILE A 41 -9.31 8.91 1.86
C ILE A 41 -10.02 10.23 1.56
N GLU A 42 -11.14 10.51 2.23
CA GLU A 42 -11.85 11.78 2.08
C GLU A 42 -11.00 12.94 2.60
N GLU A 43 -10.22 12.75 3.67
CA GLU A 43 -9.28 13.75 4.16
C GLU A 43 -8.17 14.05 3.15
N LEU A 44 -7.53 13.01 2.60
CA LEU A 44 -6.49 13.16 1.57
C LEU A 44 -7.04 13.92 0.34
N GLY A 45 -8.22 13.52 -0.12
CA GLY A 45 -8.91 14.15 -1.24
C GLY A 45 -9.32 15.58 -0.95
N ARG A 46 -9.84 15.88 0.25
CA ARG A 46 -10.25 17.22 0.68
C ARG A 46 -9.06 18.18 0.75
N THR A 47 -7.89 17.71 1.22
CA THR A 47 -6.65 18.49 1.23
C THR A 47 -6.27 18.94 -0.17
N ILE A 48 -6.27 18.01 -1.13
CA ILE A 48 -5.90 18.28 -2.54
C ILE A 48 -6.94 19.18 -3.21
N THR A 49 -8.22 18.82 -3.12
CA THR A 49 -9.26 19.40 -3.98
C THR A 49 -9.84 20.70 -3.46
N ARG A 50 -9.92 20.87 -2.13
CA ARG A 50 -10.69 21.95 -1.51
C ARG A 50 -9.82 22.90 -0.69
N LEU A 51 -8.84 22.37 0.05
CA LEU A 51 -8.02 23.16 0.96
C LEU A 51 -6.80 23.77 0.26
N SER A 52 -6.21 23.05 -0.68
CA SER A 52 -4.97 23.46 -1.35
C SER A 52 -4.98 23.28 -2.87
N PRO A 53 -6.05 23.59 -3.63
CA PRO A 53 -6.15 23.24 -5.05
C PRO A 53 -5.06 23.83 -5.96
N GLU A 54 -4.44 24.93 -5.55
CA GLU A 54 -3.42 25.64 -6.34
C GLU A 54 -1.99 25.47 -5.82
N GLN A 55 -1.84 25.04 -4.56
CA GLN A 55 -0.55 24.85 -3.91
C GLN A 55 -0.23 23.34 -3.81
N PRO A 56 0.96 22.90 -4.24
CA PRO A 56 1.41 21.53 -4.07
C PRO A 56 1.26 21.05 -2.62
N THR A 57 0.84 19.80 -2.45
CA THR A 57 0.72 19.16 -1.14
C THR A 57 1.52 17.88 -1.16
N CYS A 58 2.28 17.60 -0.09
CA CYS A 58 2.90 16.29 0.11
C CYS A 58 2.20 15.60 1.27
N GLN A 59 1.56 14.46 1.00
CA GLN A 59 0.81 13.71 2.00
C GLN A 59 1.39 12.30 2.14
N LEU A 60 1.46 11.82 3.38
CA LEU A 60 1.96 10.49 3.70
C LEU A 60 0.78 9.58 4.08
N PHE A 61 0.78 8.35 3.56
CA PHE A 61 -0.25 7.35 3.81
C PHE A 61 0.38 6.03 4.25
N THR A 62 -0.16 5.39 5.27
CA THR A 62 0.41 4.16 5.81
C THR A 62 -0.65 3.25 6.40
N GLY A 63 -0.25 2.06 6.85
CA GLY A 63 -1.11 0.98 7.32
C GLY A 63 -0.46 -0.37 7.03
N HIS A 64 -1.04 -1.44 7.55
CA HIS A 64 -0.53 -2.81 7.35
C HIS A 64 -0.42 -3.20 5.87
N ILE A 65 0.59 -4.00 5.53
CA ILE A 65 0.75 -4.52 4.16
C ILE A 65 -0.38 -5.51 3.88
N GLY A 66 -1.31 -5.12 3.00
CA GLY A 66 -2.48 -5.94 2.66
C GLY A 66 -3.79 -5.55 3.36
N CYS A 67 -3.83 -4.46 4.13
CA CYS A 67 -5.06 -3.97 4.75
C CYS A 67 -6.01 -3.22 3.79
N GLY A 68 -5.64 -3.05 2.52
CA GLY A 68 -6.49 -2.42 1.50
C GLY A 68 -6.02 -1.05 0.98
N LYS A 69 -4.81 -0.58 1.36
CA LYS A 69 -4.26 0.72 0.95
C LYS A 69 -4.35 0.98 -0.56
N SER A 70 -3.91 0.05 -1.40
CA SER A 70 -3.93 0.21 -2.86
C SER A 70 -5.34 0.39 -3.43
N THR A 71 -6.33 -0.34 -2.89
CA THR A 71 -7.74 -0.17 -3.26
C THR A 71 -8.25 1.23 -2.90
N GLU A 72 -7.92 1.70 -1.69
CA GLU A 72 -8.30 3.02 -1.19
C GLU A 72 -7.60 4.16 -1.98
N LEU A 73 -6.34 3.98 -2.39
CA LEU A 73 -5.62 4.91 -3.26
C LEU A 73 -6.18 4.96 -4.70
N LEU A 74 -6.60 3.81 -5.26
CA LEU A 74 -7.27 3.77 -6.56
C LEU A 74 -8.68 4.37 -6.51
N ARG A 75 -9.36 4.26 -5.36
CA ARG A 75 -10.60 5.00 -5.09
C ARG A 75 -10.34 6.51 -5.06
N LEU A 76 -9.32 6.97 -4.32
CA LEU A 76 -8.89 8.37 -4.30
C LEU A 76 -8.58 8.87 -5.72
N LYS A 77 -7.84 8.09 -6.52
CA LYS A 77 -7.56 8.40 -7.93
C LYS A 77 -8.84 8.67 -8.70
N ALA A 78 -9.82 7.76 -8.62
CA ALA A 78 -11.08 7.90 -9.35
C ALA A 78 -11.86 9.16 -8.90
N GLU A 79 -11.90 9.45 -7.60
CA GLU A 79 -12.56 10.64 -7.05
C GLU A 79 -11.89 11.95 -7.49
N LEU A 80 -10.55 11.96 -7.57
CA LEU A 80 -9.78 13.11 -8.04
C LEU A 80 -9.93 13.33 -9.56
N GLU A 81 -9.93 12.26 -10.35
CA GLU A 81 -10.17 12.32 -11.80
C GLU A 81 -11.56 12.87 -12.12
N GLN A 82 -12.59 12.46 -11.38
CA GLN A 82 -13.95 13.02 -11.48
C GLN A 82 -14.02 14.52 -11.14
N GLN A 83 -13.06 15.02 -10.36
CA GLN A 83 -12.95 16.43 -10.01
C GLN A 83 -12.05 17.22 -10.96
N GLU A 84 -11.71 16.65 -12.11
CA GLU A 84 -10.86 17.23 -13.16
C GLU A 84 -9.39 17.40 -12.77
N PHE A 85 -8.85 16.58 -11.87
CA PHE A 85 -7.40 16.45 -11.71
C PHE A 85 -6.83 15.45 -12.73
N HIS A 86 -5.60 15.68 -13.17
CA HIS A 86 -4.82 14.65 -13.87
C HIS A 86 -4.05 13.85 -12.81
N VAL A 87 -4.37 12.56 -12.69
CA VAL A 87 -3.83 11.71 -11.61
C VAL A 87 -2.94 10.63 -12.20
N VAL A 88 -1.67 10.67 -11.82
CA VAL A 88 -0.67 9.64 -12.13
C VAL A 88 -0.59 8.71 -10.93
N TYR A 89 -0.97 7.45 -11.12
CA TYR A 89 -0.84 6.40 -10.11
C TYR A 89 0.13 5.35 -10.61
N PHE A 90 1.09 4.97 -9.78
CA PHE A 90 1.94 3.83 -10.05
C PHE A 90 2.33 3.09 -8.77
N GLU A 91 2.57 1.79 -8.95
CA GLU A 91 3.12 0.94 -7.90
C GLU A 91 4.64 0.95 -8.03
N SER A 92 5.32 1.49 -7.02
CA SER A 92 6.78 1.60 -7.03
C SER A 92 7.45 0.23 -7.17
N SER A 93 6.84 -0.84 -6.64
CA SER A 93 7.38 -2.21 -6.68
C SER A 93 7.44 -2.83 -8.07
N GLN A 94 6.78 -2.22 -9.06
CA GLN A 94 6.83 -2.68 -10.46
C GLN A 94 8.01 -2.08 -11.23
N SER A 95 8.54 -0.94 -10.77
CA SER A 95 9.54 -0.16 -11.49
C SER A 95 10.86 0.01 -10.73
N LEU A 96 10.87 -0.19 -9.42
CA LEU A 96 12.03 0.03 -8.54
C LEU A 96 12.45 -1.26 -7.83
N ASP A 97 13.75 -1.38 -7.54
CA ASP A 97 14.29 -2.44 -6.68
C ASP A 97 14.10 -2.06 -5.21
N MET A 98 13.11 -2.66 -4.55
CA MET A 98 12.76 -2.36 -3.16
C MET A 98 13.82 -2.77 -2.15
N ALA A 99 14.71 -3.69 -2.49
CA ALA A 99 15.81 -4.10 -1.63
C ALA A 99 16.90 -3.03 -1.58
N ASP A 100 17.07 -2.31 -2.69
CA ASP A 100 18.11 -1.33 -2.83
C ASP A 100 17.61 -0.14 -3.65
N ILE A 101 16.73 0.66 -3.02
CA ILE A 101 16.14 1.90 -3.53
C ILE A 101 16.75 3.12 -2.83
N ASP A 102 16.91 4.22 -3.58
CA ASP A 102 17.30 5.55 -3.12
C ASP A 102 16.25 6.61 -3.54
N VAL A 103 16.32 7.81 -2.98
CA VAL A 103 15.46 8.96 -3.31
C VAL A 103 15.57 9.33 -4.77
N THR A 104 16.75 9.28 -5.38
CA THR A 104 16.91 9.58 -6.80
C THR A 104 16.17 8.58 -7.69
N ASP A 105 16.12 7.32 -7.29
CA ASP A 105 15.36 6.29 -8.01
C ASP A 105 13.85 6.62 -7.98
N ILE A 106 13.33 7.07 -6.82
CA ILE A 106 11.94 7.52 -6.65
C ILE A 106 11.66 8.74 -7.54
N LEU A 107 12.54 9.75 -7.53
CA LEU A 107 12.37 10.96 -8.35
C LEU A 107 12.36 10.65 -9.86
N LEU A 108 13.25 9.76 -10.32
CA LEU A 108 13.27 9.31 -11.71
C LEU A 108 12.02 8.50 -12.09
N ALA A 109 11.52 7.65 -11.18
CA ALA A 109 10.25 6.96 -11.41
C ALA A 109 9.09 7.95 -11.56
N VAL A 110 8.98 8.95 -10.68
CA VAL A 110 7.98 10.01 -10.81
C VAL A 110 8.11 10.73 -12.15
N ALA A 111 9.33 11.13 -12.54
CA ALA A 111 9.58 11.83 -13.80
C ALA A 111 9.13 10.99 -15.02
N ARG A 112 9.43 9.68 -15.00
CA ARG A 112 9.02 8.74 -16.04
C ARG A 112 7.50 8.60 -16.12
N GLU A 113 6.85 8.29 -15.01
CA GLU A 113 5.42 7.98 -14.97
C GLU A 113 4.57 9.22 -15.30
N VAL A 114 5.00 10.40 -14.84
CA VAL A 114 4.37 11.67 -15.23
C VAL A 114 4.55 11.92 -16.72
N SER A 115 5.75 11.77 -17.27
CA SER A 115 6.00 11.97 -18.71
C SER A 115 5.16 11.02 -19.56
N GLN A 116 5.14 9.74 -19.21
CA GLN A 116 4.34 8.72 -19.92
C GLN A 116 2.84 9.03 -19.87
N SER A 117 2.32 9.47 -18.72
CA SER A 117 0.91 9.85 -18.58
C SER A 117 0.55 11.10 -19.41
N LEU A 118 1.44 12.07 -19.49
CA LEU A 118 1.27 13.28 -20.30
C LEU A 118 1.33 12.99 -21.81
N GLU A 119 2.27 12.16 -22.25
CA GLU A 119 2.40 11.70 -23.63
C GLU A 119 1.12 11.00 -24.12
N ALA A 120 0.50 10.19 -23.26
CA ALA A 120 -0.77 9.51 -23.55
C ALA A 120 -1.93 10.48 -23.85
N ILE A 121 -1.88 11.71 -23.33
CA ILE A 121 -2.84 12.79 -23.62
C ILE A 121 -2.27 13.85 -24.56
N LYS A 122 -1.23 13.49 -25.33
CA LYS A 122 -0.57 14.32 -26.35
C LYS A 122 0.10 15.58 -25.79
N ILE A 123 0.47 15.58 -24.51
CA ILE A 123 1.33 16.60 -23.91
C ILE A 123 2.78 16.09 -23.97
N ASN A 124 3.46 16.45 -25.05
CA ASN A 124 4.88 16.12 -25.21
C ASN A 124 5.73 17.24 -24.60
N LEU A 125 6.58 16.88 -23.64
CA LEU A 125 7.55 17.75 -23.00
C LEU A 125 8.96 17.23 -23.30
N LYS A 126 9.91 18.14 -23.49
CA LYS A 126 11.31 17.81 -23.78
C LYS A 126 12.23 18.50 -22.79
N PRO A 127 12.41 17.94 -21.58
CA PRO A 127 13.35 18.47 -20.61
C PRO A 127 14.79 18.32 -21.14
N GLY A 128 15.48 19.45 -21.31
CA GLY A 128 16.83 19.51 -21.85
C GLY A 128 17.87 18.94 -20.90
N TYR A 129 17.74 19.17 -19.59
CA TYR A 129 18.68 18.62 -18.59
C TYR A 129 18.74 17.09 -18.64
N PHE A 130 17.60 16.44 -18.80
CA PHE A 130 17.53 14.98 -18.86
C PHE A 130 18.17 14.42 -20.14
N GLN A 131 18.10 15.14 -21.26
CA GLN A 131 18.81 14.73 -22.48
C GLN A 131 20.32 14.72 -22.26
N THR A 132 20.86 15.76 -21.61
CA THR A 132 22.27 15.82 -21.23
C THR A 132 22.62 14.71 -20.23
N LEU A 133 21.86 14.59 -19.14
CA LEU A 133 22.09 13.59 -18.09
C LEU A 133 22.13 12.17 -18.66
N PHE A 134 21.18 11.82 -19.54
CA PHE A 134 21.14 10.49 -20.12
C PHE A 134 22.29 10.25 -21.10
N THR A 135 22.74 11.28 -21.83
CA THR A 135 23.89 11.18 -22.73
C THR A 135 25.15 10.90 -21.91
N GLU A 136 25.37 11.67 -20.85
CA GLU A 136 26.50 11.46 -19.92
C GLU A 136 26.43 10.08 -19.25
N LEU A 137 25.24 9.60 -18.89
CA LEU A 137 25.06 8.25 -18.33
C LEU A 137 25.35 7.15 -19.33
N ALA A 138 24.94 7.30 -20.59
CA ALA A 138 25.23 6.33 -21.64
C ALA A 138 26.74 6.20 -21.89
N GLU A 139 27.44 7.33 -21.92
CA GLU A 139 28.90 7.40 -22.01
C GLU A 139 29.57 6.80 -20.78
N PHE A 140 29.13 7.18 -19.58
CA PHE A 140 29.68 6.69 -18.31
C PHE A 140 29.52 5.18 -18.13
N LEU A 141 28.35 4.63 -18.46
CA LEU A 141 28.09 3.19 -18.41
C LEU A 141 28.74 2.44 -19.58
N GLN A 142 29.34 3.14 -20.54
CA GLN A 142 29.91 2.59 -21.78
C GLN A 142 28.90 1.72 -22.54
N THR A 143 27.64 2.13 -22.53
CA THR A 143 26.55 1.40 -23.16
C THR A 143 26.00 2.21 -24.33
N PRO A 144 25.86 1.63 -25.53
CA PRO A 144 25.13 2.29 -26.61
C PRO A 144 23.65 2.38 -26.21
N ILE A 145 23.26 3.53 -25.69
CA ILE A 145 21.86 3.88 -25.43
C ILE A 145 21.46 4.85 -26.52
N GLU A 146 20.69 4.38 -27.50
CA GLU A 146 19.99 5.29 -28.40
C GLU A 146 18.94 6.02 -27.57
N LEU A 147 19.22 7.26 -27.18
CA LEU A 147 18.26 8.05 -26.44
C LEU A 147 17.18 8.52 -27.42
N GLY A 148 15.95 8.05 -27.21
CA GLY A 148 14.79 8.61 -27.89
C GLY A 148 14.56 10.03 -27.38
N GLY A 149 14.00 10.91 -28.20
CA GLY A 149 13.77 12.32 -27.82
C GLY A 149 12.74 12.55 -26.70
N GLU A 150 12.16 11.48 -26.12
CA GLU A 150 11.14 11.48 -25.07
C GLU A 150 11.75 11.06 -23.71
N LEU A 151 11.37 11.78 -22.65
CA LEU A 151 11.91 11.58 -21.29
C LEU A 151 11.54 10.19 -20.74
N SER A 152 10.30 9.75 -20.93
CA SER A 152 9.80 8.44 -20.49
C SER A 152 10.65 7.29 -21.06
N VAL A 153 10.97 7.37 -22.35
CA VAL A 153 11.78 6.39 -23.09
C VAL A 153 13.22 6.39 -22.61
N GLY A 154 13.82 7.56 -22.37
CA GLY A 154 15.18 7.68 -21.85
C GLY A 154 15.34 6.98 -20.50
N ILE A 155 14.44 7.26 -19.56
CA ILE A 155 14.45 6.62 -18.23
C ILE A 155 14.22 5.12 -18.35
N ALA A 156 13.21 4.69 -19.13
CA ALA A 156 12.90 3.28 -19.31
C ALA A 156 14.08 2.47 -19.87
N LYS A 157 14.84 3.03 -20.83
CA LYS A 157 16.03 2.38 -21.40
C LYS A 157 17.14 2.22 -20.37
N ILE A 158 17.41 3.25 -19.58
CA ILE A 158 18.41 3.19 -18.50
C ILE A 158 18.00 2.15 -17.45
N THR A 159 16.75 2.22 -16.96
CA THR A 159 16.23 1.25 -15.98
C THR A 159 16.30 -0.18 -16.49
N ALA A 160 15.90 -0.43 -17.75
CA ALA A 160 15.95 -1.76 -18.33
C ALA A 160 17.38 -2.31 -18.44
N LYS A 161 18.37 -1.46 -18.76
CA LYS A 161 19.77 -1.88 -18.86
C LYS A 161 20.41 -2.17 -17.50
N THR A 162 20.00 -1.47 -16.45
CA THR A 162 20.56 -1.67 -15.11
C THR A 162 19.82 -2.75 -14.32
N LYS A 163 18.56 -3.05 -14.64
CA LYS A 163 17.68 -3.99 -13.89
C LYS A 163 18.36 -5.29 -13.46
N ASP A 164 19.06 -5.97 -14.36
CA ASP A 164 19.61 -7.31 -14.12
C ASP A 164 21.08 -7.31 -13.66
N SER A 165 21.69 -6.14 -13.46
CA SER A 165 23.11 -6.01 -13.09
C SER A 165 23.31 -5.18 -11.82
N PRO A 166 23.55 -5.83 -10.66
CA PRO A 166 23.86 -5.14 -9.41
C PRO A 166 25.02 -4.15 -9.53
N LYS A 167 26.05 -4.49 -10.33
CA LYS A 167 27.20 -3.62 -10.57
C LYS A 167 26.80 -2.34 -11.32
N LEU A 168 26.04 -2.46 -12.42
CA LEU A 168 25.60 -1.29 -13.18
C LEU A 168 24.65 -0.41 -12.36
N ARG A 169 23.79 -1.01 -11.51
CA ARG A 169 22.93 -0.26 -10.58
C ARG A 169 23.74 0.52 -9.56
N SER A 170 24.76 -0.10 -8.97
CA SER A 170 25.65 0.57 -8.04
C SER A 170 26.39 1.75 -8.70
N GLN A 171 26.90 1.55 -9.93
CA GLN A 171 27.55 2.62 -10.70
C GLN A 171 26.58 3.76 -11.06
N LEU A 172 25.37 3.42 -11.51
CA LEU A 172 24.31 4.38 -11.79
C LEU A 172 24.00 5.21 -10.54
N ARG A 173 23.85 4.57 -9.38
CA ARG A 173 23.60 5.28 -8.12
C ARG A 173 24.75 6.21 -7.74
N GLN A 174 26.00 5.74 -7.77
CA GLN A 174 27.17 6.57 -7.46
C GLN A 174 27.24 7.81 -8.36
N TYR A 175 26.79 7.68 -9.60
CA TYR A 175 26.72 8.80 -10.53
C TYR A 175 25.55 9.75 -10.22
N LEU A 176 24.38 9.21 -9.88
CA LEU A 176 23.15 9.96 -9.70
C LEU A 176 23.03 10.63 -8.32
N GLU A 177 23.53 10.01 -7.25
CA GLU A 177 23.36 10.48 -5.87
C GLU A 177 23.86 11.92 -5.67
N PRO A 178 25.06 12.32 -6.16
CA PRO A 178 25.54 13.70 -6.03
C PRO A 178 24.72 14.72 -6.83
N ARG A 179 23.90 14.26 -7.78
CA ARG A 179 23.11 15.08 -8.70
C ARG A 179 21.63 15.19 -8.30
N THR A 180 21.23 14.58 -7.18
CA THR A 180 19.83 14.50 -6.71
C THR A 180 19.10 15.85 -6.75
N ASN A 181 19.72 16.91 -6.23
CA ASN A 181 19.10 18.25 -6.20
C ASN A 181 18.93 18.85 -7.60
N GLY A 182 19.90 18.64 -8.50
CA GLY A 182 19.80 19.09 -9.90
C GLY A 182 18.71 18.34 -10.68
N ILE A 183 18.58 17.03 -10.44
CA ILE A 183 17.52 16.20 -10.98
C ILE A 183 16.16 16.71 -10.51
N LEU A 184 15.99 16.91 -9.20
CA LEU A 184 14.77 17.44 -8.60
C LEU A 184 14.40 18.83 -9.16
N GLU A 185 15.38 19.72 -9.26
CA GLU A 185 15.19 21.06 -9.83
C GLU A 185 14.71 20.98 -11.28
N SER A 186 15.32 20.11 -12.10
CA SER A 186 14.88 19.88 -13.48
C SER A 186 13.47 19.28 -13.55
N ILE A 187 13.15 18.28 -12.73
CA ILE A 187 11.78 17.73 -12.63
C ILE A 187 10.78 18.86 -12.37
N ASN A 188 11.08 19.73 -11.41
CA ASN A 188 10.21 20.84 -11.07
C ASN A 188 10.07 21.88 -12.18
N LYS A 189 11.19 22.30 -12.79
CA LYS A 189 11.22 23.41 -13.76
C LYS A 189 10.84 23.01 -15.18
N GLU A 190 11.28 21.85 -15.63
CA GLU A 190 11.19 21.41 -17.03
C GLU A 190 10.07 20.40 -17.28
N LEU A 191 9.64 19.66 -16.24
CA LEU A 191 8.55 18.69 -16.34
C LEU A 191 7.28 19.19 -15.65
N LEU A 192 7.28 19.32 -14.33
CA LEU A 192 6.06 19.55 -13.53
C LEU A 192 5.43 20.92 -13.77
N LYS A 193 6.24 21.99 -13.84
CA LYS A 193 5.70 23.33 -14.11
C LYS A 193 5.04 23.42 -15.49
N PRO A 194 5.71 23.07 -16.62
CA PRO A 194 5.07 23.06 -17.94
C PRO A 194 3.88 22.10 -18.04
N ALA A 195 3.96 20.94 -17.38
CA ALA A 195 2.85 19.99 -17.33
C ALA A 195 1.60 20.62 -16.71
N ARG A 196 1.73 21.25 -15.53
CA ARG A 196 0.62 21.92 -14.86
C ARG A 196 0.03 23.04 -15.71
N GLU A 197 0.86 23.84 -16.38
CA GLU A 197 0.39 24.91 -17.27
C GLU A 197 -0.42 24.36 -18.45
N LYS A 198 0.08 23.31 -19.14
CA LYS A 198 -0.64 22.67 -20.25
C LYS A 198 -1.90 21.93 -19.80
N LEU A 199 -1.87 21.27 -18.64
CA LEU A 199 -3.03 20.61 -18.05
C LEU A 199 -4.15 21.61 -17.75
N LYS A 200 -3.80 22.79 -17.20
CA LYS A 200 -4.75 23.89 -16.99
C LYS A 200 -5.37 24.39 -18.30
N GLN A 201 -4.59 24.49 -19.38
CA GLN A 201 -5.11 24.84 -20.71
C GLN A 201 -6.11 23.80 -21.25
N GLN A 202 -6.00 22.53 -20.81
CA GLN A 202 -6.95 21.46 -21.11
C GLN A 202 -8.12 21.35 -20.10
N GLY A 203 -8.28 22.33 -19.21
CA GLY A 203 -9.38 22.36 -18.23
C GLY A 203 -9.15 21.52 -16.98
N LYS A 204 -7.95 20.95 -16.78
CA LYS A 204 -7.61 20.22 -15.56
C LYS A 204 -7.24 21.18 -14.43
N LYS A 205 -7.61 20.85 -13.20
CA LYS A 205 -7.34 21.66 -12.00
C LYS A 205 -5.91 21.55 -11.50
N GLY A 206 -5.29 20.38 -11.68
CA GLY A 206 -3.92 20.15 -11.23
C GLY A 206 -3.38 18.77 -11.60
N LEU A 207 -2.14 18.53 -11.21
CA LEU A 207 -1.43 17.26 -11.34
C LEU A 207 -1.28 16.63 -9.95
N VAL A 208 -1.70 15.37 -9.83
CA VAL A 208 -1.54 14.56 -8.62
C VAL A 208 -0.72 13.32 -8.96
N VAL A 209 0.27 12.99 -8.14
CA VAL A 209 1.06 11.76 -8.23
C VAL A 209 0.80 10.93 -6.99
N ILE A 210 0.31 9.71 -7.17
CA ILE A 210 0.07 8.74 -6.10
C ILE A 210 1.07 7.60 -6.26
N ILE A 211 1.90 7.41 -5.24
CA ILE A 211 3.03 6.48 -5.26
C ILE A 211 2.76 5.40 -4.23
N ASP A 212 2.34 4.24 -4.73
CA ASP A 212 1.95 3.08 -3.92
C ASP A 212 3.12 2.10 -3.75
N ASN A 213 2.98 1.18 -2.80
CA ASN A 213 3.93 0.11 -2.46
C ASN A 213 5.32 0.56 -1.97
N LEU A 214 5.56 1.85 -1.73
CA LEU A 214 6.78 2.32 -1.06
C LEU A 214 6.81 1.92 0.44
N ASP A 215 5.68 1.48 1.00
CA ASP A 215 5.63 0.82 2.31
C ASP A 215 6.26 -0.58 2.31
N ARG A 216 6.67 -1.11 1.15
CA ARG A 216 7.28 -2.43 0.98
C ARG A 216 8.79 -2.39 0.80
N VAL A 217 9.43 -1.22 0.95
CA VAL A 217 10.89 -1.12 0.95
C VAL A 217 11.48 -2.05 2.01
N ASP A 218 12.62 -2.65 1.72
CA ASP A 218 13.24 -3.53 2.71
C ASP A 218 13.74 -2.73 3.90
N ASN A 219 13.64 -3.31 5.09
CA ASN A 219 14.21 -2.73 6.29
C ASN A 219 15.69 -3.12 6.43
N SER A 220 16.48 -2.83 5.40
CA SER A 220 17.92 -3.09 5.39
C SER A 220 18.66 -2.01 6.17
N LEU A 221 19.67 -2.40 6.97
CA LEU A 221 20.55 -1.45 7.65
C LEU A 221 21.50 -0.83 6.61
N LYS A 222 21.47 0.49 6.45
CA LYS A 222 22.37 1.22 5.54
C LYS A 222 23.70 1.52 6.22
N PRO A 223 24.78 1.79 5.45
CA PRO A 223 26.09 2.17 6.01
C PRO A 223 26.06 3.41 6.92
N SER A 224 25.04 4.26 6.78
CA SER A 224 24.78 5.41 7.66
C SER A 224 24.36 5.04 9.08
N GLY A 225 24.07 3.76 9.36
CA GLY A 225 23.56 3.28 10.64
C GLY A 225 22.04 3.39 10.78
N HIS A 226 21.34 3.95 9.78
CA HIS A 226 19.89 4.00 9.73
C HIS A 226 19.32 2.86 8.90
N TYR A 227 18.12 2.41 9.25
CA TYR A 227 17.37 1.51 8.40
C TYR A 227 16.87 2.24 7.15
N GLN A 228 16.74 1.53 6.03
CA GLN A 228 16.37 2.10 4.74
C GLN A 228 15.06 2.92 4.74
N PRO A 229 13.95 2.51 5.40
CA PRO A 229 12.78 3.37 5.57
C PRO A 229 13.11 4.73 6.20
N GLU A 230 13.89 4.73 7.29
CA GLU A 230 14.28 5.95 7.98
C GLU A 230 15.21 6.80 7.11
N TYR A 231 16.18 6.18 6.43
CA TYR A 231 17.06 6.86 5.49
C TYR A 231 16.27 7.61 4.39
N LEU A 232 15.31 6.94 3.75
CA LEU A 232 14.55 7.51 2.63
C LEU A 232 13.63 8.65 3.06
N PHE A 233 12.83 8.42 4.12
CA PHE A 233 11.74 9.33 4.48
C PHE A 233 12.15 10.35 5.54
N VAL A 234 13.17 10.09 6.35
CA VAL A 234 13.54 10.98 7.46
C VAL A 234 14.80 11.76 7.13
N GLU A 235 15.87 11.05 6.75
CA GLU A 235 17.16 11.68 6.44
C GLU A 235 17.14 12.36 5.06
N ARG A 236 16.60 11.68 4.05
CA ARG A 236 16.51 12.15 2.66
C ARG A 236 15.09 12.57 2.25
N GLY A 237 14.18 12.71 3.22
CA GLY A 237 12.78 13.06 2.96
C GLY A 237 12.58 14.48 2.43
N GLU A 238 13.56 15.37 2.58
CA GLU A 238 13.47 16.76 2.14
C GLU A 238 13.23 16.87 0.63
N GLN A 239 14.00 16.11 -0.14
CA GLN A 239 13.88 16.08 -1.60
C GLN A 239 12.52 15.51 -2.05
N LEU A 240 12.00 14.52 -1.32
CA LEU A 240 10.68 13.93 -1.60
C LEU A 240 9.53 14.93 -1.34
N ASN A 241 9.71 15.88 -0.42
CA ASN A 241 8.74 16.94 -0.11
C ASN A 241 8.80 18.14 -1.07
N GLN A 242 9.76 18.18 -1.99
CA GLN A 242 10.02 19.36 -2.84
C GLN A 242 9.45 19.25 -4.27
N LEU A 243 8.65 18.22 -4.59
CA LEU A 243 7.99 18.11 -5.88
C LEU A 243 6.84 19.14 -6.01
N ASN A 244 6.85 19.94 -7.07
CA ASN A 244 5.91 21.04 -7.31
C ASN A 244 4.54 20.57 -7.87
N CYS A 245 4.00 19.48 -7.33
CA CYS A 245 2.67 18.95 -7.63
C CYS A 245 2.06 18.30 -6.37
N HIS A 246 0.79 17.88 -6.42
CA HIS A 246 0.25 17.10 -5.31
C HIS A 246 0.87 15.71 -5.32
N VAL A 247 1.35 15.24 -4.17
CA VAL A 247 1.93 13.91 -4.04
C VAL A 247 1.34 13.19 -2.83
N VAL A 248 1.04 11.91 -3.01
CA VAL A 248 0.69 10.98 -1.94
C VAL A 248 1.69 9.84 -1.94
N TYR A 249 2.48 9.71 -0.88
CA TYR A 249 3.43 8.61 -0.70
C TYR A 249 2.86 7.57 0.26
N THR A 250 2.91 6.29 -0.12
CA THR A 250 2.83 5.23 0.90
C THR A 250 4.14 5.14 1.67
N ILE A 251 4.09 4.97 3.00
CA ILE A 251 5.30 4.81 3.83
C ILE A 251 5.21 3.57 4.72
N PRO A 252 6.34 2.94 5.10
CA PRO A 252 6.34 1.81 6.03
C PRO A 252 5.71 2.16 7.38
N LEU A 253 4.83 1.28 7.86
CA LEU A 253 4.08 1.49 9.11
C LEU A 253 5.00 1.65 10.34
N VAL A 254 6.17 1.02 10.34
CA VAL A 254 7.14 1.14 11.44
C VAL A 254 7.57 2.58 11.71
N LEU A 255 7.57 3.45 10.69
CA LEU A 255 8.03 4.84 10.84
C LEU A 255 7.16 5.65 11.80
N ILE A 256 5.84 5.39 11.83
CA ILE A 256 4.92 6.12 12.71
C ILE A 256 4.99 5.67 14.17
N PHE A 257 5.66 4.55 14.43
CA PHE A 257 5.85 4.01 15.78
C PHE A 257 7.30 4.16 16.27
N SER A 258 8.15 4.74 15.44
CA SER A 258 9.57 4.97 15.74
C SER A 258 9.81 6.35 16.37
N ASN A 259 10.97 6.51 17.01
CA ASN A 259 11.45 7.83 17.46
C ASN A 259 11.70 8.80 16.29
N ALA A 260 11.67 8.31 15.05
CA ALA A 260 11.85 9.13 13.86
C ALA A 260 10.56 9.89 13.46
N LEU A 261 9.39 9.58 14.05
CA LEU A 261 8.12 10.23 13.71
C LEU A 261 8.21 11.76 13.78
N GLY A 262 8.77 12.33 14.84
CA GLY A 262 8.88 13.79 14.97
C GLY A 262 9.76 14.43 13.89
N ARG A 263 10.83 13.75 13.45
CA ARG A 263 11.66 14.22 12.33
C ARG A 263 10.92 14.08 11.00
N LEU A 264 10.19 12.97 10.82
CA LEU A 264 9.36 12.72 9.64
C LEU A 264 8.30 13.81 9.47
N THR A 265 7.53 14.12 10.52
CA THR A 265 6.46 15.12 10.46
C THR A 265 7.01 16.52 10.22
N ASN A 266 8.12 16.88 10.86
CA ASN A 266 8.80 18.16 10.60
C ASN A 266 9.29 18.26 9.14
N ARG A 267 9.79 17.16 8.58
CA ARG A 267 10.33 17.13 7.21
C ARG A 267 9.24 17.33 6.16
N PHE A 268 8.10 16.68 6.34
CA PHE A 268 6.98 16.72 5.39
C PHE A 268 5.95 17.81 5.71
N GLY A 269 5.98 18.39 6.91
CA GLY A 269 5.02 19.41 7.37
C GLY A 269 3.61 18.86 7.60
N ALA A 270 3.44 17.54 7.67
CA ALA A 270 2.15 16.88 7.84
C ALA A 270 2.30 15.53 8.56
N ASP A 271 1.28 15.18 9.35
CA ASP A 271 1.19 13.87 9.98
C ASP A 271 0.80 12.79 8.96
N PRO A 272 1.44 11.61 9.00
CA PRO A 272 1.01 10.47 8.20
C PRO A 272 -0.43 10.06 8.50
N LYS A 273 -1.17 9.81 7.43
CA LYS A 273 -2.53 9.28 7.48
C LYS A 273 -2.48 7.75 7.53
N VAL A 274 -3.06 7.17 8.58
CA VAL A 274 -2.98 5.73 8.84
C VAL A 274 -4.30 5.07 8.47
N LEU A 275 -4.25 4.02 7.67
CA LEU A 275 -5.37 3.13 7.40
C LEU A 275 -5.34 1.98 8.42
N PRO A 276 -6.14 2.04 9.48
CA PRO A 276 -6.12 1.03 10.52
C PRO A 276 -6.76 -0.28 10.03
N MET A 277 -6.53 -1.34 10.80
CA MET A 277 -7.19 -2.61 10.60
C MET A 277 -8.70 -2.51 10.86
N VAL A 278 -9.47 -3.45 10.31
CA VAL A 278 -10.89 -3.57 10.66
C VAL A 278 -10.97 -4.30 12.00
N PRO A 279 -11.42 -3.69 13.09
CA PRO A 279 -11.54 -4.40 14.36
C PRO A 279 -12.59 -5.51 14.25
N VAL A 280 -12.24 -6.71 14.72
CA VAL A 280 -13.19 -7.82 14.97
C VAL A 280 -13.45 -8.01 16.45
N GLN A 281 -12.59 -7.43 17.28
CA GLN A 281 -12.69 -7.33 18.73
C GLN A 281 -12.27 -5.91 19.14
N LEU A 282 -12.76 -5.47 20.30
CA LEU A 282 -12.32 -4.24 20.97
C LEU A 282 -11.18 -4.54 21.94
N GLN A 283 -10.55 -3.49 22.46
CA GLN A 283 -9.41 -3.61 23.38
C GLN A 283 -9.74 -4.44 24.64
N ASP A 284 -10.98 -4.38 25.12
CA ASP A 284 -11.49 -5.16 26.26
C ASP A 284 -11.75 -6.65 25.94
N GLY A 285 -11.52 -7.08 24.70
CA GLY A 285 -11.73 -8.44 24.21
C GLY A 285 -13.16 -8.75 23.76
N SER A 286 -14.09 -7.81 23.91
CA SER A 286 -15.45 -7.98 23.39
C SER A 286 -15.47 -8.00 21.86
N GLN A 287 -16.42 -8.75 21.28
CA GLN A 287 -16.54 -8.82 19.82
C GLN A 287 -17.10 -7.52 19.23
N PHE A 288 -16.51 -7.08 18.12
CA PHE A 288 -16.98 -5.91 17.38
C PHE A 288 -17.85 -6.32 16.19
N SER A 289 -19.14 -6.52 16.44
CA SER A 289 -20.12 -7.06 15.48
C SER A 289 -20.23 -6.25 14.17
N GLN A 290 -20.07 -4.93 14.23
CA GLN A 290 -20.12 -4.07 13.04
C GLN A 290 -18.96 -4.37 12.08
N GLY A 291 -17.74 -4.54 12.61
CA GLY A 291 -16.57 -4.90 11.81
C GLY A 291 -16.72 -6.30 11.21
N ILE A 292 -17.16 -7.28 12.02
CA ILE A 292 -17.44 -8.65 11.57
C ILE A 292 -18.46 -8.63 10.43
N THR A 293 -19.57 -7.89 10.58
CA THR A 293 -20.63 -7.80 9.56
C THR A 293 -20.11 -7.27 8.23
N LEU A 294 -19.25 -6.22 8.24
CA LEU A 294 -18.68 -5.70 6.99
C LEU A 294 -17.69 -6.68 6.33
N LEU A 295 -16.95 -7.47 7.12
CA LEU A 295 -16.10 -8.53 6.59
C LEU A 295 -16.93 -9.66 5.96
N GLN A 296 -18.04 -10.03 6.58
CA GLN A 296 -19.00 -10.98 6.02
C GLN A 296 -19.61 -10.44 4.71
N GLN A 297 -20.02 -9.17 4.69
CA GLN A 297 -20.47 -8.48 3.47
C GLN A 297 -19.41 -8.54 2.37
N MET A 298 -18.14 -8.33 2.69
CA MET A 298 -17.06 -8.41 1.72
C MET A 298 -16.95 -9.80 1.11
N VAL A 299 -17.02 -10.86 1.93
CA VAL A 299 -17.00 -12.25 1.44
C VAL A 299 -18.21 -12.53 0.55
N MET A 300 -19.40 -12.15 0.99
CA MET A 300 -20.64 -12.39 0.25
C MET A 300 -20.73 -11.56 -1.03
N ALA A 301 -20.16 -10.36 -1.07
CA ALA A 301 -20.04 -9.58 -2.29
C ALA A 301 -19.13 -10.26 -3.32
N ARG A 302 -18.12 -11.04 -2.91
CA ARG A 302 -17.32 -11.86 -3.84
C ARG A 302 -18.13 -13.02 -4.42
N ALA A 303 -18.96 -13.66 -3.61
CA ALA A 303 -19.79 -14.80 -4.01
C ALA A 303 -20.98 -14.38 -4.88
N PHE A 304 -21.67 -13.32 -4.47
CA PHE A 304 -22.90 -12.82 -5.08
C PHE A 304 -22.81 -11.32 -5.35
N PRO A 305 -21.95 -10.90 -6.30
CA PRO A 305 -21.75 -9.49 -6.58
C PRO A 305 -23.02 -8.82 -7.11
N GLY A 306 -23.27 -7.58 -6.64
CA GLY A 306 -24.46 -6.81 -6.97
C GLY A 306 -25.71 -7.18 -6.16
N VAL A 307 -25.63 -8.17 -5.27
CA VAL A 307 -26.70 -8.52 -4.33
C VAL A 307 -26.54 -7.70 -3.05
N SER A 308 -27.63 -7.13 -2.55
CA SER A 308 -27.65 -6.38 -1.29
C SER A 308 -27.34 -7.28 -0.10
N TRP A 309 -26.77 -6.72 0.97
CA TRP A 309 -26.42 -7.48 2.17
C TRP A 309 -27.60 -8.28 2.72
N GLU A 310 -28.77 -7.65 2.83
CA GLU A 310 -30.01 -8.22 3.36
C GLU A 310 -30.44 -9.50 2.62
N GLN A 311 -30.21 -9.55 1.30
CA GLN A 311 -30.50 -10.72 0.48
C GLN A 311 -29.37 -11.75 0.58
N SER A 312 -28.12 -11.29 0.57
CA SER A 312 -26.95 -12.17 0.61
C SER A 312 -26.83 -12.96 1.93
N GLN A 313 -27.36 -12.43 3.03
CA GLN A 313 -27.44 -13.15 4.31
C GLN A 313 -28.20 -14.48 4.19
N HIS A 314 -29.28 -14.50 3.41
CA HIS A 314 -30.05 -15.71 3.14
C HIS A 314 -29.35 -16.68 2.16
N LEU A 315 -28.22 -16.26 1.56
CA LEU A 315 -27.41 -17.07 0.64
C LEU A 315 -26.10 -17.55 1.28
N ILE A 316 -25.87 -17.30 2.58
CA ILE A 316 -24.65 -17.76 3.27
C ILE A 316 -24.51 -19.28 3.14
N THR A 317 -25.61 -20.02 3.24
CA THR A 317 -25.64 -21.49 3.12
C THR A 317 -25.32 -22.01 1.72
N GLU A 318 -25.24 -21.16 0.71
CA GLU A 318 -24.75 -21.51 -0.63
C GLU A 318 -23.21 -21.43 -0.71
N VAL A 319 -22.57 -20.77 0.26
CA VAL A 319 -21.12 -20.51 0.29
C VAL A 319 -20.43 -21.27 1.43
N PHE A 320 -21.09 -21.38 2.57
CA PHE A 320 -20.62 -22.05 3.79
C PHE A 320 -21.69 -23.00 4.30
N ASP A 321 -21.32 -24.04 5.03
CA ASP A 321 -22.30 -24.93 5.68
C ASP A 321 -23.18 -24.21 6.72
N SER A 322 -22.68 -23.13 7.31
CA SER A 322 -23.31 -22.35 8.37
C SER A 322 -22.78 -20.92 8.41
N ALA A 323 -23.53 -20.01 9.06
CA ALA A 323 -23.07 -18.65 9.33
C ALA A 323 -21.83 -18.62 10.25
N ASP A 324 -21.74 -19.58 11.17
CA ASP A 324 -20.63 -19.71 12.13
C ASP A 324 -19.29 -19.99 11.41
N SER A 325 -19.29 -20.75 10.31
CA SER A 325 -18.10 -21.00 9.49
C SER A 325 -17.56 -19.72 8.84
N LEU A 326 -18.45 -18.87 8.33
CA LEU A 326 -18.09 -17.56 7.77
C LEU A 326 -17.60 -16.60 8.87
N GLU A 327 -18.33 -16.53 9.99
CA GLU A 327 -17.93 -15.71 11.13
C GLU A 327 -16.55 -16.12 11.68
N ARG A 328 -16.28 -17.42 11.80
CA ARG A 328 -14.99 -17.94 12.22
C ARG A 328 -13.85 -17.46 11.33
N LEU A 329 -14.01 -17.48 10.00
CA LEU A 329 -13.01 -16.92 9.08
C LEU A 329 -12.80 -15.42 9.32
N CYS A 330 -13.87 -14.66 9.53
CA CYS A 330 -13.78 -13.22 9.81
C CYS A 330 -12.99 -12.97 11.10
N LEU A 331 -13.33 -13.67 12.19
CA LEU A 331 -12.66 -13.55 13.49
C LEU A 331 -11.17 -13.91 13.40
N VAL A 332 -10.82 -15.08 12.86
CA VAL A 332 -9.41 -15.53 12.82
C VAL A 332 -8.54 -14.69 11.88
N SER A 333 -9.14 -13.92 10.97
CA SER A 333 -8.41 -13.01 10.10
C SER A 333 -7.88 -11.77 10.82
N GLY A 334 -8.40 -11.45 12.01
CA GLY A 334 -8.12 -10.18 12.71
C GLY A 334 -8.59 -8.95 11.92
N GLY A 335 -9.57 -9.13 11.03
CA GLY A 335 -9.99 -8.11 10.07
C GLY A 335 -8.92 -7.68 9.06
N HIS A 336 -7.88 -8.49 8.87
CA HIS A 336 -6.90 -8.27 7.81
C HIS A 336 -7.47 -8.74 6.48
N LEU A 337 -7.83 -7.80 5.60
CA LEU A 337 -8.55 -8.09 4.36
C LEU A 337 -7.85 -9.15 3.48
N ARG A 338 -6.53 -9.03 3.28
CA ARG A 338 -5.77 -10.01 2.49
C ARG A 338 -5.69 -11.37 3.18
N ASN A 339 -5.60 -11.43 4.52
CA ASN A 339 -5.57 -12.73 5.21
C ASN A 339 -6.92 -13.42 5.11
N LEU A 340 -8.02 -12.69 5.28
CA LEU A 340 -9.38 -13.22 5.11
C LEU A 340 -9.56 -13.81 3.70
N LEU A 341 -9.21 -13.04 2.66
CA LEU A 341 -9.28 -13.51 1.28
C LEU A 341 -8.34 -14.70 1.01
N MET A 342 -7.14 -14.71 1.59
CA MET A 342 -6.21 -15.84 1.47
C MET A 342 -6.76 -17.12 2.11
N LEU A 343 -7.35 -17.04 3.30
CA LEU A 343 -7.96 -18.19 3.97
C LEU A 343 -9.14 -18.71 3.14
N LEU A 344 -10.02 -17.82 2.66
CA LEU A 344 -11.15 -18.17 1.81
C LEU A 344 -10.68 -18.81 0.48
N PHE A 345 -9.69 -18.21 -0.17
CA PHE A 345 -9.11 -18.71 -1.41
C PHE A 345 -8.56 -20.13 -1.23
N ARG A 346 -7.85 -20.40 -0.11
CA ARG A 346 -7.36 -21.74 0.22
C ARG A 346 -8.49 -22.73 0.49
N CYS A 347 -9.59 -22.32 1.11
CA CYS A 347 -10.76 -23.19 1.29
C CYS A 347 -11.33 -23.62 -0.07
N LEU A 348 -11.51 -22.67 -1.00
CA LEU A 348 -12.02 -22.93 -2.35
C LEU A 348 -11.09 -23.78 -3.22
N GLN A 349 -9.80 -23.90 -2.88
CA GLN A 349 -8.88 -24.84 -3.54
C GLN A 349 -9.05 -26.28 -3.03
N GLN A 350 -9.64 -26.47 -1.86
CA GLN A 350 -9.76 -27.78 -1.22
C GLN A 350 -11.16 -28.39 -1.34
N GLU A 351 -12.20 -27.56 -1.46
CA GLU A 351 -13.60 -27.99 -1.44
C GLU A 351 -14.47 -27.03 -2.25
N ASP A 352 -15.49 -27.57 -2.93
CA ASP A 352 -16.54 -26.77 -3.56
C ASP A 352 -17.53 -26.26 -2.49
N PRO A 353 -18.07 -25.04 -2.62
CA PRO A 353 -19.10 -24.56 -1.71
C PRO A 353 -20.38 -25.43 -1.74
N PRO A 354 -21.12 -25.53 -0.62
CA PRO A 354 -20.92 -24.80 0.64
C PRO A 354 -19.73 -25.35 1.45
N LEU A 355 -18.81 -24.47 1.84
CA LEU A 355 -17.58 -24.82 2.55
C LEU A 355 -17.90 -25.34 3.95
N SER A 356 -17.49 -26.59 4.21
CA SER A 356 -17.65 -27.21 5.53
C SER A 356 -16.81 -26.54 6.62
N GLN A 357 -17.31 -26.61 7.87
CA GLN A 357 -16.59 -26.19 9.06
C GLN A 357 -15.26 -26.96 9.20
N GLU A 358 -15.22 -28.22 8.78
CA GLU A 358 -14.00 -29.03 8.75
C GLU A 358 -12.96 -28.46 7.79
N CYS A 359 -13.35 -28.07 6.57
CA CYS A 359 -12.46 -27.42 5.60
C CYS A 359 -11.90 -26.10 6.15
N VAL A 360 -12.78 -25.23 6.67
CA VAL A 360 -12.39 -23.95 7.28
C VAL A 360 -11.38 -24.19 8.41
N ASN A 361 -11.67 -25.10 9.34
CA ASN A 361 -10.78 -25.44 10.44
C ASN A 361 -9.44 -26.01 9.98
N ARG A 362 -9.45 -26.84 8.94
CA ARG A 362 -8.23 -27.43 8.36
C ARG A 362 -7.33 -26.35 7.77
N VAL A 363 -7.89 -25.41 7.00
CA VAL A 363 -7.14 -24.28 6.42
C VAL A 363 -6.58 -23.36 7.50
N ILE A 364 -7.39 -23.02 8.51
CA ILE A 364 -6.94 -22.22 9.67
C ILE A 364 -5.78 -22.91 10.38
N LYS A 365 -5.90 -24.21 10.68
CA LYS A 365 -4.86 -25.01 11.33
C LYS A 365 -3.57 -25.06 10.51
N GLN A 366 -3.67 -25.27 9.20
CA GLN A 366 -2.52 -25.27 8.29
C GLN A 366 -1.81 -23.92 8.32
N ARG A 367 -2.56 -22.82 8.16
CA ARG A 367 -1.97 -21.47 8.16
C ARG A 367 -1.34 -21.12 9.50
N ARG A 368 -2.00 -21.46 10.61
CA ARG A 368 -1.43 -21.28 11.95
C ARG A 368 -0.09 -22.01 12.05
N ASN A 369 -0.06 -23.30 11.70
CA ASN A 369 1.15 -24.10 11.77
C ASN A 369 2.30 -23.51 10.92
N GLU A 370 1.99 -22.95 9.74
CA GLU A 370 2.99 -22.25 8.91
C GLU A 370 3.60 -21.04 9.64
N LEU A 371 2.76 -20.23 10.30
CA LEU A 371 3.21 -19.05 11.03
C LEU A 371 4.04 -19.44 12.25
N THR A 372 3.60 -20.44 13.03
CA THR A 372 4.29 -20.84 14.26
C THR A 372 5.72 -21.34 14.04
N LEU A 373 6.02 -21.89 12.85
CA LEU A 373 7.38 -22.36 12.52
C LEU A 373 8.43 -21.24 12.45
N ALA A 374 7.99 -20.00 12.19
CA ALA A 374 8.89 -18.86 12.08
C ALA A 374 9.06 -18.10 13.41
N ILE A 375 8.22 -18.40 14.42
CA ILE A 375 8.19 -17.65 15.68
C ILE A 375 9.20 -18.24 16.66
N THR A 376 10.13 -17.42 17.13
CA THR A 376 11.14 -17.82 18.12
C THR A 376 10.58 -17.86 19.55
N PRO A 377 11.24 -18.53 20.52
CA PRO A 377 10.78 -18.55 21.91
C PRO A 377 10.63 -17.15 22.52
N ASP A 378 11.59 -16.25 22.30
CA ASP A 378 11.54 -14.87 22.80
C ASP A 378 10.39 -14.08 22.15
N GLU A 379 10.12 -14.30 20.86
CA GLU A 379 8.96 -13.70 20.18
C GLU A 379 7.62 -14.18 20.75
N TRP A 380 7.51 -15.44 21.17
CA TRP A 380 6.30 -15.92 21.85
C TRP A 380 6.05 -15.20 23.18
N GLU A 381 7.10 -14.89 23.93
CA GLU A 381 7.00 -14.07 25.14
C GLU A 381 6.50 -12.66 24.81
N LEU A 382 7.06 -12.03 23.76
CA LEU A 382 6.59 -10.73 23.29
C LEU A 382 5.13 -10.73 22.85
N LEU A 383 4.66 -11.79 22.17
CA LEU A 383 3.26 -11.91 21.77
C LEU A 383 2.33 -12.01 22.98
N ARG A 384 2.75 -12.70 24.05
CA ARG A 384 2.00 -12.74 25.32
C ARG A 384 1.95 -11.37 25.99
N GLU A 385 3.08 -10.65 26.03
CA GLU A 385 3.13 -9.27 26.54
C GLU A 385 2.15 -8.36 25.78
N VAL A 386 2.17 -8.39 24.44
CA VAL A 386 1.28 -7.57 23.60
C VAL A 386 -0.19 -7.87 23.89
N THR A 387 -0.55 -9.14 24.07
CA THR A 387 -1.94 -9.53 24.35
C THR A 387 -2.42 -9.02 25.71
N GLN A 388 -1.55 -8.99 26.71
CA GLN A 388 -1.86 -8.51 28.06
C GLN A 388 -1.92 -6.99 28.12
N GLU A 389 -0.93 -6.31 27.56
CA GLU A 389 -0.77 -4.85 27.65
C GLU A 389 -1.57 -4.09 26.59
N LYS A 390 -2.01 -4.79 25.53
CA LYS A 390 -2.61 -4.20 24.31
C LYS A 390 -1.78 -3.09 23.69
N SER A 391 -0.46 -3.13 23.93
CA SER A 391 0.51 -2.14 23.51
C SER A 391 1.75 -2.83 22.97
N LEU A 392 2.38 -2.20 22.00
CA LEU A 392 3.68 -2.58 21.46
C LEU A 392 4.55 -1.34 21.52
N ARG A 393 5.83 -1.46 21.90
CA ARG A 393 6.78 -0.33 21.97
C ARG A 393 8.17 -0.81 21.58
N GLY A 394 8.96 0.09 20.98
CA GLY A 394 10.34 -0.18 20.57
C GLY A 394 10.47 -0.58 19.10
N HIS A 395 11.39 0.07 18.38
CA HIS A 395 11.56 -0.07 16.94
C HIS A 395 11.76 -1.51 16.48
N GLU A 396 12.64 -2.26 17.13
CA GLU A 396 12.93 -3.67 16.79
C GLU A 396 11.69 -4.56 16.92
N ARG A 397 10.89 -4.36 17.97
CA ARG A 397 9.64 -5.12 18.19
C ARG A 397 8.58 -4.77 17.13
N TYR A 398 8.45 -3.49 16.76
CA TYR A 398 7.52 -3.06 15.71
C TYR A 398 7.88 -3.66 14.35
N GLU A 399 9.16 -3.59 13.97
CA GLU A 399 9.62 -4.19 12.72
C GLU A 399 9.35 -5.69 12.70
N LEU A 400 9.76 -6.40 13.74
CA LEU A 400 9.66 -7.86 13.80
C LEU A 400 8.20 -8.34 13.77
N LEU A 401 7.33 -7.76 14.62
CA LEU A 401 5.98 -8.30 14.83
C LEU A 401 4.93 -7.74 13.87
N LEU A 402 5.01 -6.45 13.49
CA LEU A 402 4.05 -5.86 12.55
C LEU A 402 4.33 -6.29 11.12
N ARG A 403 5.60 -6.30 10.69
CA ARG A 403 5.95 -6.68 9.30
C ARG A 403 5.72 -8.16 9.03
N SER A 404 5.95 -9.01 10.03
CA SER A 404 5.66 -10.45 9.97
C SER A 404 4.18 -10.79 10.11
N MET A 405 3.32 -9.78 10.33
CA MET A 405 1.87 -9.95 10.50
C MET A 405 1.51 -10.85 11.69
N PHE A 406 2.34 -10.85 12.72
CA PHE A 406 2.09 -11.53 14.00
C PHE A 406 1.30 -10.65 14.95
N VAL A 407 1.39 -9.33 14.80
CA VAL A 407 0.64 -8.32 15.54
C VAL A 407 -0.03 -7.36 14.56
N PHE A 408 -1.25 -6.97 14.88
CA PHE A 408 -2.01 -5.95 14.15
C PHE A 408 -2.16 -4.68 14.98
N GLU A 409 -2.25 -3.56 14.28
CA GLU A 409 -2.57 -2.26 14.87
C GLU A 409 -4.02 -1.94 14.54
N TYR A 410 -4.75 -1.58 15.58
CA TYR A 410 -6.12 -1.11 15.53
C TYR A 410 -6.17 0.31 16.08
N ARG A 411 -7.28 0.99 15.81
CA ARG A 411 -7.54 2.35 16.33
C ARG A 411 -8.97 2.47 16.81
N ASP A 412 -9.13 3.17 17.92
CA ASP A 412 -10.41 3.63 18.46
C ASP A 412 -10.32 5.12 18.84
N GLU A 413 -11.24 5.60 19.67
CA GLU A 413 -11.30 7.00 20.12
C GLU A 413 -10.14 7.36 21.05
N ASP A 414 -9.58 6.40 21.80
CA ASP A 414 -8.49 6.60 22.76
C ASP A 414 -7.09 6.49 22.12
N GLY A 415 -7.02 5.91 20.92
CA GLY A 415 -5.85 5.95 20.06
C GLY A 415 -5.51 4.60 19.44
N SER A 416 -4.22 4.34 19.27
CA SER A 416 -3.73 3.07 18.70
C SER A 416 -3.54 2.03 19.79
N TRP A 417 -4.03 0.81 19.53
CA TRP A 417 -3.77 -0.37 20.34
C TRP A 417 -3.37 -1.54 19.45
N PHE A 418 -2.78 -2.55 20.07
CA PHE A 418 -2.17 -3.68 19.37
C PHE A 418 -2.69 -4.99 19.91
N ASP A 419 -2.84 -5.96 19.02
CA ASP A 419 -3.15 -7.33 19.41
C ASP A 419 -2.52 -8.32 18.47
N ILE A 420 -2.35 -9.54 18.95
CA ILE A 420 -1.81 -10.61 18.13
C ILE A 420 -2.76 -10.94 16.98
N ASN A 421 -2.19 -11.46 15.90
CA ASN A 421 -2.96 -12.08 14.83
C ASN A 421 -3.79 -13.23 15.43
N PRO A 422 -5.15 -13.17 15.42
CA PRO A 422 -5.98 -14.10 16.18
C PRO A 422 -5.77 -15.57 15.82
N ILE A 423 -5.28 -15.85 14.61
CA ILE A 423 -4.93 -17.20 14.20
C ILE A 423 -3.85 -17.85 15.10
N LEU A 424 -2.98 -17.04 15.71
CA LEU A 424 -1.92 -17.48 16.63
C LEU A 424 -2.44 -17.75 18.05
N ALA A 425 -3.59 -17.21 18.45
CA ALA A 425 -4.18 -17.43 19.77
C ALA A 425 -4.55 -18.91 20.04
N GLU A 426 -4.75 -19.68 18.97
CA GLU A 426 -5.02 -21.12 19.02
C GLU A 426 -3.73 -21.99 18.97
N ALA A 427 -2.53 -21.38 18.95
CA ALA A 427 -1.25 -22.11 18.99
C ALA A 427 -1.00 -22.69 20.38
N LYS A 428 -0.30 -23.84 20.45
CA LYS A 428 -0.02 -24.47 21.75
C LYS A 428 1.02 -23.67 22.52
N GLU A 429 2.02 -23.20 21.79
CA GLU A 429 3.17 -22.40 22.21
C GLU A 429 2.74 -21.09 22.88
N PHE A 430 1.62 -20.51 22.43
CA PHE A 430 1.05 -19.29 23.00
C PHE A 430 0.35 -19.52 24.35
N ARG A 431 -0.15 -20.75 24.58
CA ARG A 431 -0.88 -21.12 25.82
C ARG A 431 0.04 -21.64 26.93
N LEU A 432 1.32 -21.86 26.62
CA LEU A 432 2.39 -22.09 27.58
C LEU A 432 2.77 -20.76 28.22
#